data_AF-A0A9J6F0Y0-F1
#
_entry.id   AF-A0A9J6F0Y0-F1
#
_cell.length_a   1.000
_cell.length_b   1.000
_cell.length_c   1.000
_cell.angle_alpha   90.00
_cell.angle_beta   90.00
_cell.angle_gamma   90.00
#
_symmetry.space_group_name_H-M   'P 1'
#
loop_
_entity.id
_entity.type
_entity.pdbx_description
1 polymer ?
#
loop_
_entity_poly.entity_id
_entity_poly.type
_entity_poly.pdbx_seq_one_letter_code
_entity_poly.pdbx_strand_id
1 'polypeptide(L)'
;MREDCLNEANGMKNVPLFNVEPSLIIPDVMHMGIRIMNRLIDGLLVDTEDHDNRAKVLNPKASSSTLKKIIHEINNCGVKFDVWHDERKRMTFTSLTGGEMKRLLRLLPDKVPGRVPAQTESKTVHLWKLFEEKLDHFEHNVDGLNIQNKASQFFETFLELGKDCKGFGPERVTPYMHILVHHAASKHETFKCLGWFSSQGIEKKNDVLKHLHHSKTNKWNAAQDALKLAKRLEVAEYVRISRAYRKLDAKYRSEGLIQEIRAKRRRCADEDSETEEPFSVENMDGAELRTELRVLGVNTTTKSVVQLREKL
;
A
#
# COMPACT_ATOMS: atom_id res chain seq x y z
N MET A 1 8.02 -49.31 13.98
CA MET A 1 8.81 -48.34 13.20
C MET A 1 8.08 -47.01 13.37
N ARG A 2 8.71 -46.01 14.01
CA ARG A 2 8.03 -44.77 14.40
C ARG A 2 7.61 -43.97 13.16
N GLU A 3 6.36 -43.53 13.11
CA GLU A 3 5.80 -42.66 12.05
C GLU A 3 6.63 -41.38 11.85
N ASP A 4 7.41 -40.98 12.86
CA ASP A 4 8.33 -39.85 12.82
C ASP A 4 9.40 -39.96 11.72
N CYS A 5 9.80 -41.18 11.32
CA CYS A 5 10.86 -41.36 10.32
C CYS A 5 10.39 -41.25 8.86
N LEU A 6 9.08 -41.29 8.59
CA LEU A 6 8.54 -41.15 7.22
C LEU A 6 8.33 -39.69 6.80
N ASN A 7 8.23 -38.77 7.76
CA ASN A 7 7.89 -37.38 7.48
C ASN A 7 9.10 -36.54 7.00
N GLU A 8 10.32 -36.83 7.47
CA GLU A 8 11.52 -36.12 7.01
C GLU A 8 11.88 -36.43 5.55
N ALA A 9 11.54 -37.62 5.05
CA ALA A 9 11.86 -38.04 3.68
C ALA A 9 11.12 -37.24 2.59
N ASN A 10 10.01 -36.57 2.94
CA ASN A 10 9.18 -35.79 2.01
C ASN A 10 9.23 -34.28 2.24
N GLY A 11 10.16 -33.78 3.06
CA GLY A 11 10.27 -32.35 3.38
C GLY A 11 9.12 -31.79 4.24
N MET A 12 8.25 -32.64 4.80
CA MET A 12 7.18 -32.22 5.70
C MET A 12 7.63 -32.34 7.15
N LYS A 13 7.82 -31.19 7.81
CA LYS A 13 8.24 -31.14 9.22
C LYS A 13 7.12 -31.44 10.21
N ASN A 14 5.87 -31.15 9.83
CA ASN A 14 4.71 -31.27 10.70
C ASN A 14 3.56 -31.96 9.96
N VAL A 15 2.72 -32.67 10.71
CA VAL A 15 1.48 -33.26 10.18
C VAL A 15 0.50 -32.13 9.80
N PRO A 16 -0.04 -32.11 8.57
CA PRO A 16 -0.96 -31.07 8.14
C PRO A 16 -2.32 -31.18 8.86
N LEU A 17 -2.88 -30.04 9.28
CA LEU A 17 -4.22 -29.98 9.88
C LEU A 17 -5.34 -30.29 8.87
N PHE A 18 -5.12 -29.91 7.61
CA PHE A 18 -6.03 -30.17 6.50
C PHE A 18 -5.30 -30.94 5.42
N ASN A 19 -5.89 -32.05 4.98
CA ASN A 19 -5.41 -32.77 3.81
C ASN A 19 -6.08 -32.19 2.56
N VAL A 20 -5.34 -31.41 1.78
CA VAL A 20 -5.83 -30.79 0.54
C VAL A 20 -5.18 -31.50 -0.64
N GLU A 21 -6.00 -32.05 -1.52
CA GLU A 21 -5.55 -32.73 -2.73
C GLU A 21 -4.73 -31.75 -3.62
N PRO A 22 -3.47 -32.07 -3.98
CA PRO A 22 -2.61 -31.17 -4.75
C PRO A 22 -3.19 -30.76 -6.11
N SER A 23 -4.02 -31.61 -6.71
CA SER A 23 -4.71 -31.29 -7.98
C SER A 23 -5.70 -30.13 -7.83
N LEU A 24 -6.25 -29.92 -6.63
CA LEU A 24 -7.20 -28.83 -6.31
C LEU A 24 -6.50 -27.54 -5.86
N ILE A 25 -5.19 -27.55 -5.68
CA ILE A 25 -4.42 -26.35 -5.34
C ILE A 25 -4.26 -25.50 -6.60
N ILE A 26 -4.77 -24.29 -6.56
CA ILE A 26 -4.75 -23.33 -7.67
C ILE A 26 -3.90 -22.12 -7.27
N PRO A 27 -2.95 -21.68 -8.11
CA PRO A 27 -2.18 -20.47 -7.86
C PRO A 27 -3.07 -19.23 -7.76
N ASP A 28 -2.86 -18.41 -6.74
CA ASP A 28 -3.49 -17.10 -6.66
C ASP A 28 -2.76 -16.10 -7.58
N VAL A 29 -3.39 -15.79 -8.70
CA VAL A 29 -2.83 -14.93 -9.75
C VAL A 29 -2.51 -13.53 -9.23
N MET A 30 -3.35 -12.97 -8.35
CA MET A 30 -3.15 -11.60 -7.85
C MET A 30 -1.89 -11.52 -6.97
N HIS A 31 -1.77 -12.42 -6.00
CA HIS A 31 -0.60 -12.44 -5.12
C HIS A 31 0.68 -12.87 -5.84
N MET A 32 0.58 -13.81 -6.77
CA MET A 32 1.68 -14.15 -7.66
C MET A 32 2.16 -12.92 -8.44
N GLY A 33 1.21 -12.17 -9.02
CA GLY A 33 1.44 -10.89 -9.69
C GLY A 33 2.23 -9.90 -8.83
N ILE A 34 1.72 -9.60 -7.64
CA ILE A 34 2.34 -8.65 -6.69
C ILE A 34 3.74 -9.10 -6.28
N ARG A 35 3.92 -10.39 -5.96
CA ARG A 35 5.19 -10.91 -5.45
C ARG A 35 6.29 -10.94 -6.50
N ILE A 36 5.94 -11.30 -7.74
CA ILE A 36 6.88 -11.25 -8.86
C ILE A 36 7.18 -9.79 -9.22
N MET A 37 6.18 -8.91 -9.26
CA MET A 37 6.40 -7.48 -9.52
C MET A 37 7.34 -6.84 -8.52
N ASN A 38 7.15 -7.12 -7.22
CA ASN A 38 8.07 -6.63 -6.19
C ASN A 38 9.49 -7.08 -6.45
N ARG A 39 9.70 -8.31 -6.95
CA ARG A 39 11.03 -8.79 -7.32
C ARG A 39 11.59 -8.07 -8.55
N LEU A 40 10.77 -7.77 -9.55
CA LEU A 40 11.20 -7.04 -10.75
C LEU A 40 11.60 -5.60 -10.43
N ILE A 41 10.84 -4.92 -9.57
CA ILE A 41 11.16 -3.57 -9.09
C ILE A 41 12.44 -3.59 -8.26
N ASP A 42 12.53 -4.51 -7.29
CA ASP A 42 13.73 -4.69 -6.47
C ASP A 42 14.98 -4.92 -7.35
N GLY A 43 14.87 -5.77 -8.36
CA GLY A 43 15.95 -6.01 -9.32
C GLY A 43 16.35 -4.76 -10.11
N LEU A 44 15.36 -4.02 -10.60
CA LEU A 44 15.58 -2.74 -11.29
C LEU A 44 16.29 -1.72 -10.39
N LEU A 45 15.83 -1.56 -9.14
CA LEU A 45 16.45 -0.63 -8.20
C LEU A 45 17.89 -1.04 -7.89
N VAL A 46 18.14 -2.33 -7.63
CA VAL A 46 19.49 -2.85 -7.35
C VAL A 46 20.44 -2.63 -8.54
N ASP A 47 19.98 -2.85 -9.78
CA ASP A 47 20.80 -2.60 -10.97
C ASP A 47 21.16 -1.11 -11.09
N THR A 48 20.18 -0.22 -10.89
CA THR A 48 20.44 1.23 -10.95
C THR A 48 21.33 1.74 -9.82
N GLU A 49 21.20 1.20 -8.61
CA GLU A 49 22.05 1.53 -7.46
C GLU A 49 23.49 1.04 -7.69
N ASP A 50 23.68 -0.19 -8.18
CA ASP A 50 25.01 -0.72 -8.51
C ASP A 50 25.68 0.09 -9.63
N HIS A 51 24.93 0.47 -10.66
CA HIS A 51 25.42 1.34 -11.72
C HIS A 51 25.86 2.71 -11.17
N ASP A 52 25.04 3.36 -10.34
CA ASP A 52 25.37 4.65 -9.72
C ASP A 52 26.61 4.54 -8.83
N ASN A 53 26.75 3.44 -8.08
CA ASN A 53 27.91 3.18 -7.23
C ASN A 53 29.19 2.97 -8.05
N ARG A 54 29.13 2.19 -9.14
CA ARG A 54 30.27 2.01 -10.06
C ARG A 54 30.69 3.35 -10.69
N ALA A 55 29.74 4.19 -11.09
CA ALA A 55 30.01 5.51 -11.64
C ALA A 55 30.70 6.44 -10.62
N LYS A 56 30.29 6.40 -9.35
CA LYS A 56 30.92 7.19 -8.27
C LYS A 56 32.34 6.73 -7.94
N VAL A 57 32.61 5.43 -8.01
CA VAL A 57 33.98 4.88 -7.83
C VAL A 57 34.91 5.41 -8.93
N LEU A 58 34.43 5.49 -10.18
CA LEU A 58 35.19 6.03 -11.30
C LEU A 58 35.33 7.56 -11.27
N ASN A 59 34.26 8.26 -10.87
CA ASN A 59 34.23 9.71 -10.76
C ASN A 59 33.44 10.15 -9.51
N PRO A 60 34.11 10.55 -8.42
CA PRO A 60 33.44 10.98 -7.19
C PRO A 60 32.51 12.19 -7.35
N LYS A 61 32.68 12.98 -8.42
CA LYS A 61 31.82 14.15 -8.75
C LYS A 61 30.63 13.78 -9.64
N ALA A 62 30.45 12.51 -9.99
CA ALA A 62 29.31 12.06 -10.79
C ALA A 62 27.99 12.40 -10.07
N SER A 63 27.24 13.35 -10.65
CA SER A 63 26.01 13.90 -10.05
C SER A 63 24.75 13.13 -10.48
N SER A 64 24.78 12.39 -11.58
CA SER A 64 23.59 11.72 -12.10
C SER A 64 23.30 10.43 -11.33
N SER A 65 22.19 10.41 -10.58
CA SER A 65 21.67 9.17 -10.02
C SER A 65 20.59 8.60 -10.94
N THR A 66 20.93 7.48 -11.58
CA THR A 66 20.04 6.61 -12.36
C THR A 66 18.88 6.13 -11.49
N LEU A 67 19.17 5.79 -10.23
CA LEU A 67 18.17 5.39 -9.24
C LEU A 67 17.09 6.47 -9.04
N LYS A 68 17.49 7.74 -8.84
CA LYS A 68 16.54 8.84 -8.68
C LYS A 68 15.66 9.05 -9.92
N LYS A 69 16.22 8.86 -11.12
CA LYS A 69 15.45 8.96 -12.37
C LYS A 69 14.37 7.87 -12.44
N ILE A 70 14.70 6.63 -12.08
CA ILE A 70 13.71 5.55 -12.05
C ILE A 70 12.63 5.77 -11.00
N ILE A 71 12.99 6.20 -9.79
CA ILE A 71 12.01 6.54 -8.75
C ILE A 71 11.05 7.63 -9.26
N HIS A 72 11.58 8.65 -9.95
CA HIS A 72 10.75 9.69 -10.55
C HIS A 72 9.79 9.12 -11.61
N GLU A 73 10.24 8.24 -12.50
CA GLU A 73 9.37 7.66 -13.52
C GLU A 73 8.30 6.72 -12.93
N ILE A 74 8.63 5.97 -11.88
CA ILE A 74 7.64 5.15 -11.14
C ILE A 74 6.56 6.05 -10.55
N ASN A 75 6.93 7.16 -9.91
CA ASN A 75 5.96 8.12 -9.38
C ASN A 75 5.13 8.78 -10.50
N ASN A 76 5.73 9.09 -11.65
CA ASN A 76 5.03 9.61 -12.82
C ASN A 76 4.03 8.62 -13.42
N CYS A 77 4.07 7.33 -13.06
CA CYS A 77 3.02 6.37 -13.40
C CYS A 77 1.78 6.52 -12.51
N GLY A 78 1.75 7.46 -11.58
CA GLY A 78 0.60 7.72 -10.70
C GLY A 78 0.52 6.75 -9.53
N VAL A 79 1.67 6.38 -8.97
CA VAL A 79 1.84 5.55 -7.76
C VAL A 79 2.68 6.33 -6.76
N LYS A 80 2.37 6.26 -5.46
CA LYS A 80 3.21 6.87 -4.42
C LYS A 80 4.34 5.89 -4.09
N PHE A 81 5.56 6.20 -4.51
CA PHE A 81 6.68 5.26 -4.40
C PHE A 81 7.93 5.92 -3.83
N ASP A 82 8.41 5.38 -2.72
CA ASP A 82 9.63 5.82 -2.05
C ASP A 82 10.56 4.63 -1.81
N VAL A 83 11.84 4.93 -1.66
CA VAL A 83 12.91 3.95 -1.41
C VAL A 83 13.75 4.41 -0.23
N TRP A 84 14.04 3.51 0.70
CA TRP A 84 14.84 3.75 1.90
C TRP A 84 15.65 2.50 2.27
N HIS A 85 16.63 2.63 3.16
CA HIS A 85 17.38 1.49 3.69
C HIS A 85 16.83 1.10 5.07
N ASP A 86 16.64 -0.20 5.29
CA ASP A 86 16.25 -0.74 6.61
C ASP A 86 17.43 -0.69 7.61
N GLU A 87 17.19 -1.08 8.87
CA GLU A 87 18.22 -1.16 9.92
C GLU A 87 19.41 -2.06 9.53
N ARG A 88 19.21 -3.01 8.61
CA ARG A 88 20.22 -3.92 8.08
C ARG A 88 20.89 -3.38 6.82
N LYS A 89 20.67 -2.11 6.48
CA LYS A 89 21.16 -1.43 5.26
C LYS A 89 20.69 -2.10 3.96
N ARG A 90 19.55 -2.79 4.00
CA ARG A 90 18.92 -3.35 2.79
C ARG A 90 17.96 -2.33 2.22
N MET A 91 18.09 -2.09 0.92
CA MET A 91 17.16 -1.23 0.19
C MET A 91 15.76 -1.85 0.25
N THR A 92 14.80 -1.04 0.67
CA THR A 92 13.38 -1.35 0.81
C THR A 92 12.58 -0.23 0.14
N PHE A 93 11.37 -0.52 -0.29
CA PHE A 93 10.53 0.43 -1.00
C PHE A 93 9.06 0.29 -0.62
N THR A 94 8.24 1.26 -1.04
CA THR A 94 6.80 1.29 -0.78
C THR A 94 6.11 0.03 -1.29
N SER A 95 5.42 -0.68 -0.40
CA SER A 95 4.59 -1.84 -0.77
C SER A 95 3.50 -1.44 -1.75
N LEU A 96 3.42 -2.17 -2.87
CA LEU A 96 2.42 -1.93 -3.90
C LEU A 96 1.14 -2.72 -3.65
N THR A 97 0.00 -2.07 -3.90
CA THR A 97 -1.30 -2.74 -4.00
C THR A 97 -1.46 -3.43 -5.37
N GLY A 98 -2.43 -4.34 -5.50
CA GLY A 98 -2.71 -5.00 -6.78
C GLY A 98 -3.05 -4.03 -7.92
N GLY A 99 -3.75 -2.93 -7.61
CA GLY A 99 -4.06 -1.88 -8.59
C GLY A 99 -2.83 -1.09 -9.04
N GLU A 100 -1.93 -0.75 -8.11
CA GLU A 100 -0.68 -0.06 -8.43
C GLU A 100 0.27 -0.96 -9.22
N MET A 101 0.36 -2.24 -8.87
CA MET A 101 1.13 -3.24 -9.62
C MET A 101 0.68 -3.31 -11.08
N LYS A 102 -0.63 -3.47 -11.35
CA LYS A 102 -1.16 -3.51 -12.72
C LYS A 102 -0.87 -2.23 -13.49
N ARG A 103 -0.95 -1.08 -12.82
CA ARG A 103 -0.64 0.22 -13.41
C ARG A 103 0.83 0.33 -13.80
N LEU A 104 1.74 -0.12 -12.93
CA LEU A 104 3.18 -0.08 -13.22
C LEU A 104 3.58 -1.07 -14.31
N LEU A 105 3.00 -2.29 -14.33
CA LEU A 105 3.26 -3.26 -15.40
C LEU A 105 2.94 -2.67 -16.78
N ARG A 106 1.82 -1.97 -16.89
CA ARG A 106 1.38 -1.37 -18.15
C ARG A 106 2.18 -0.12 -18.56
N LEU A 107 2.54 0.73 -17.61
CA LEU A 107 3.06 2.07 -17.91
C LEU A 107 4.58 2.23 -17.78
N LEU A 108 5.22 1.45 -16.91
CA LEU A 108 6.65 1.62 -16.64
C LEU A 108 7.54 1.17 -17.82
N PRO A 109 7.27 0.06 -18.54
CA PRO A 109 8.15 -0.41 -19.62
C PRO A 109 8.42 0.65 -20.70
N ASP A 110 7.46 1.54 -20.96
CA ASP A 110 7.61 2.61 -21.96
C ASP A 110 8.42 3.81 -21.43
N LYS A 111 8.64 3.89 -20.11
CA LYS A 111 9.43 4.95 -19.43
C LYS A 111 10.82 4.51 -19.01
N VAL A 112 11.12 3.20 -19.06
CA VAL A 112 12.44 2.64 -18.76
C VAL A 112 13.53 3.08 -19.75
N PRO A 113 13.27 3.23 -21.07
CA PRO A 113 14.31 3.61 -22.02
C PRO A 113 15.02 4.93 -21.68
N GLY A 114 16.35 4.92 -21.69
CA GLY A 114 17.20 6.06 -21.33
C GLY A 114 17.22 6.38 -19.83
N ARG A 115 16.66 5.50 -18.98
CA ARG A 115 16.59 5.66 -17.52
C ARG A 115 17.28 4.55 -16.74
N VAL A 116 17.70 3.48 -17.42
CA VAL A 116 18.47 2.36 -16.88
C VAL A 116 19.79 2.23 -17.64
N PRO A 117 20.75 1.39 -17.18
CA PRO A 117 21.96 1.13 -17.93
C PRO A 117 21.65 0.60 -19.34
N ALA A 118 22.28 1.18 -20.37
CA ALA A 118 22.00 0.84 -21.77
C ALA A 118 22.19 -0.66 -22.10
N GLN A 119 23.06 -1.33 -21.34
CA GLN A 119 23.35 -2.77 -21.48
C GLN A 119 22.16 -3.64 -21.06
N THR A 120 21.40 -3.23 -20.05
CA THR A 120 20.30 -4.01 -19.44
C THR A 120 18.93 -3.55 -19.90
N GLU A 121 18.83 -2.38 -20.55
CA GLU A 121 17.59 -1.72 -20.93
C GLU A 121 16.64 -2.61 -21.75
N SER A 122 17.09 -3.08 -22.92
CA SER A 122 16.25 -3.82 -23.85
C SER A 122 15.70 -5.11 -23.22
N LYS A 123 16.57 -5.84 -22.51
CA LYS A 123 16.19 -7.06 -21.78
C LYS A 123 15.22 -6.77 -20.63
N THR A 124 15.42 -5.67 -19.90
CA THR A 124 14.52 -5.26 -18.81
C THR A 124 13.13 -4.95 -19.34
N VAL A 125 13.01 -4.16 -20.41
CA VAL A 125 11.72 -3.84 -21.04
C VAL A 125 11.04 -5.12 -21.55
N HIS A 126 11.81 -5.99 -22.21
CA HIS A 126 11.29 -7.26 -22.72
C HIS A 126 10.76 -8.17 -21.60
N LEU A 127 11.52 -8.32 -20.51
CA LEU A 127 11.15 -9.11 -19.33
C LEU A 127 9.81 -8.65 -18.73
N TRP A 128 9.61 -7.34 -18.60
CA TRP A 128 8.39 -6.77 -18.05
C TRP A 128 7.18 -7.01 -18.96
N LYS A 129 7.35 -6.83 -20.27
CA LYS A 129 6.28 -7.08 -21.26
C LYS A 129 5.90 -8.56 -21.32
N LEU A 130 6.87 -9.46 -21.26
CA LEU A 130 6.60 -10.91 -21.15
C LEU A 130 5.79 -11.23 -19.89
N PHE A 131 6.15 -10.64 -18.76
CA PHE A 131 5.44 -10.88 -17.51
C PHE A 131 4.01 -10.34 -17.55
N GLU A 132 3.79 -9.13 -18.05
CA GLU A 132 2.46 -8.55 -18.24
C GLU A 132 1.58 -9.47 -19.11
N GLU A 133 2.10 -9.91 -20.26
CA GLU A 133 1.39 -10.80 -21.17
C GLU A 133 1.00 -12.13 -20.48
N LYS A 134 1.90 -12.71 -19.67
CA LYS A 134 1.63 -14.01 -19.03
C LYS A 134 0.65 -13.86 -17.87
N LEU A 135 0.78 -12.79 -17.09
CA LEU A 135 -0.14 -12.51 -16.01
C LEU A 135 -1.55 -12.27 -16.56
N ASP A 136 -1.68 -11.47 -17.62
CA ASP A 136 -2.95 -11.21 -18.30
C ASP A 136 -3.58 -12.50 -18.87
N HIS A 137 -2.76 -13.35 -19.49
CA HIS A 137 -3.22 -14.64 -19.99
C HIS A 137 -3.82 -15.52 -18.87
N PHE A 138 -3.10 -15.69 -17.75
CA PHE A 138 -3.61 -16.50 -16.65
C PHE A 138 -4.82 -15.88 -15.93
N GLU A 139 -4.92 -14.55 -15.92
CA GLU A 139 -6.01 -13.84 -15.25
C GLU A 139 -7.31 -13.83 -16.07
N HIS A 140 -7.23 -13.70 -17.40
CA HIS A 140 -8.40 -13.41 -18.23
C HIS A 140 -8.68 -14.43 -19.33
N ASN A 141 -7.69 -15.19 -19.80
CA ASN A 141 -7.93 -16.18 -20.86
C ASN A 141 -8.83 -17.32 -20.33
N VAL A 142 -9.72 -17.81 -21.20
CA VAL A 142 -10.67 -18.90 -20.88
C VAL A 142 -10.51 -20.12 -21.78
N ASP A 143 -9.58 -20.07 -22.73
CA ASP A 143 -9.38 -21.15 -23.71
C ASP A 143 -8.67 -22.35 -23.08
N GLY A 144 -7.94 -22.13 -21.99
CA GLY A 144 -7.13 -23.15 -21.31
C GLY A 144 -5.99 -23.66 -22.17
N LEU A 145 -5.41 -22.80 -23.01
CA LEU A 145 -4.23 -23.13 -23.81
C LEU A 145 -3.02 -23.33 -22.91
N ASN A 146 -2.30 -24.44 -23.11
CA ASN A 146 -1.05 -24.66 -22.39
C ASN A 146 0.05 -23.73 -22.94
N ILE A 147 0.41 -22.71 -22.15
CA ILE A 147 1.43 -21.72 -22.49
C ILE A 147 2.76 -21.93 -21.76
N GLN A 148 3.06 -23.14 -21.28
CA GLN A 148 4.26 -23.42 -20.48
C GLN A 148 5.55 -22.95 -21.18
N ASN A 149 5.75 -23.31 -22.45
CA ASN A 149 6.93 -22.88 -23.22
C ASN A 149 7.05 -21.35 -23.31
N LYS A 150 5.93 -20.64 -23.40
CA LYS A 150 5.91 -19.18 -23.41
C LYS A 150 6.20 -18.60 -22.02
N ALA A 151 5.77 -19.26 -20.95
CA ALA A 151 6.09 -18.86 -19.57
C ALA A 151 7.59 -19.09 -19.27
N SER A 152 8.20 -20.13 -19.83
CA SER A 152 9.65 -20.37 -19.73
C SER A 152 10.48 -19.22 -20.31
N GLN A 153 10.02 -18.57 -21.38
CA GLN A 153 10.73 -17.41 -21.97
C GLN A 153 10.92 -16.26 -20.97
N PHE A 154 9.93 -16.00 -20.12
CA PHE A 154 10.07 -15.01 -19.03
C PHE A 154 11.19 -15.41 -18.07
N PHE A 155 11.23 -16.69 -17.70
CA PHE A 155 12.23 -17.22 -16.75
C PHE A 155 13.64 -17.20 -17.34
N GLU A 156 13.79 -17.64 -18.59
CA GLU A 156 15.06 -17.61 -19.32
C GLU A 156 15.58 -16.18 -19.44
N THR A 157 14.72 -15.23 -19.84
CA THR A 157 15.06 -13.80 -19.91
C THR A 157 15.52 -13.25 -18.55
N PHE A 158 14.83 -13.65 -17.46
CA PHE A 158 15.20 -13.25 -16.10
C PHE A 158 16.59 -13.76 -15.71
N LEU A 159 16.90 -15.02 -16.01
CA LEU A 159 18.20 -15.61 -15.71
C LEU A 159 19.32 -15.02 -16.58
N GLU A 160 19.05 -14.78 -17.86
CA GLU A 160 20.01 -14.16 -18.77
C GLU A 160 20.34 -12.72 -18.37
N LEU A 161 19.36 -11.95 -17.92
CA LEU A 161 19.57 -10.59 -17.42
C LEU A 161 20.50 -10.58 -16.19
N GLY A 162 20.45 -11.61 -15.35
CA GLY A 162 21.34 -11.77 -14.20
C GLY A 162 22.82 -11.97 -14.54
N LYS A 163 23.15 -12.32 -15.80
CA LYS A 163 24.54 -12.37 -16.26
C LYS A 163 25.13 -10.96 -16.44
N ASP A 164 24.28 -9.98 -16.72
CA ASP A 164 24.67 -8.61 -17.02
C ASP A 164 24.54 -7.68 -15.79
N CYS A 165 23.72 -8.05 -14.80
CA CYS A 165 23.48 -7.21 -13.62
C CYS A 165 23.08 -7.98 -12.35
N LYS A 166 23.33 -7.36 -11.18
CA LYS A 166 23.09 -7.96 -9.85
C LYS A 166 21.61 -7.98 -9.40
N GLY A 167 20.76 -7.27 -10.14
CA GLY A 167 19.34 -7.15 -9.84
C GLY A 167 18.52 -8.41 -10.15
N PHE A 168 19.07 -9.31 -10.97
CA PHE A 168 18.40 -10.47 -11.52
C PHE A 168 19.34 -11.68 -11.46
N GLY A 169 18.80 -12.90 -11.62
CA GLY A 169 19.63 -14.11 -11.59
C GLY A 169 19.05 -15.25 -10.74
N PRO A 170 19.69 -16.42 -10.77
CA PRO A 170 19.19 -17.65 -10.13
C PRO A 170 18.96 -17.50 -8.62
N GLU A 171 19.81 -16.74 -7.93
CA GLU A 171 19.74 -16.48 -6.50
C GLU A 171 18.52 -15.63 -6.09
N ARG A 172 17.87 -14.96 -7.05
CA ARG A 172 16.72 -14.09 -6.81
C ARG A 172 15.39 -14.69 -7.25
N VAL A 173 15.41 -15.92 -7.77
CA VAL A 173 14.21 -16.66 -8.15
C VAL A 173 13.33 -16.87 -6.92
N THR A 174 12.05 -16.51 -7.03
CA THR A 174 11.08 -16.67 -5.94
C THR A 174 10.21 -17.91 -6.16
N PRO A 175 9.61 -18.47 -5.10
CA PRO A 175 8.62 -19.55 -5.25
C PRO A 175 7.48 -19.19 -6.21
N TYR A 176 7.06 -17.92 -6.26
CA TYR A 176 6.01 -17.47 -7.17
C TYR A 176 6.44 -17.49 -8.63
N MET A 177 7.72 -17.21 -8.93
CA MET A 177 8.25 -17.37 -10.29
C MET A 177 8.28 -18.85 -10.70
N HIS A 178 8.67 -19.73 -9.79
CA HIS A 178 8.61 -21.17 -10.03
C HIS A 178 7.16 -21.65 -10.29
N ILE A 179 6.20 -21.17 -9.49
CA ILE A 179 4.78 -21.45 -9.68
C ILE A 179 4.29 -20.96 -11.05
N LEU A 180 4.62 -19.74 -11.44
CA LEU A 180 4.25 -19.16 -12.74
C LEU A 180 4.70 -20.05 -13.91
N VAL A 181 5.95 -20.54 -13.85
CA VAL A 181 6.59 -21.23 -14.99
C VAL A 181 6.22 -22.71 -15.04
N HIS A 182 6.23 -23.40 -13.90
CA HIS A 182 6.10 -24.86 -13.86
C HIS A 182 4.70 -25.36 -13.53
N HIS A 183 3.88 -24.56 -12.84
CA HIS A 183 2.60 -25.02 -12.30
C HIS A 183 1.40 -24.31 -12.91
N ALA A 184 1.51 -23.01 -13.19
CA ALA A 184 0.37 -22.22 -13.66
C ALA A 184 -0.19 -22.71 -14.99
N ALA A 185 0.65 -23.13 -15.95
CA ALA A 185 0.19 -23.61 -17.26
C ALA A 185 -0.69 -24.87 -17.17
N SER A 186 -0.26 -25.89 -16.41
CA SER A 186 -1.05 -27.11 -16.20
C SER A 186 -2.38 -26.82 -15.47
N LYS A 187 -2.36 -25.89 -14.51
CA LYS A 187 -3.57 -25.47 -13.81
C LYS A 187 -4.50 -24.68 -14.73
N HIS A 188 -3.96 -23.81 -15.58
CA HIS A 188 -4.74 -23.06 -16.58
C HIS A 188 -5.42 -23.98 -17.58
N GLU A 189 -4.73 -25.02 -18.04
CA GLU A 189 -5.30 -26.03 -18.93
C GLU A 189 -6.50 -26.75 -18.30
N THR A 190 -6.39 -27.08 -17.01
CA THR A 190 -7.40 -27.78 -16.22
C THR A 190 -8.60 -26.87 -15.88
N PHE A 191 -8.33 -25.67 -15.37
CA PHE A 191 -9.33 -24.77 -14.78
C PHE A 191 -9.79 -23.64 -15.73
N LYS A 192 -9.21 -23.58 -16.93
CA LYS A 192 -9.47 -22.61 -18.01
C LYS A 192 -9.07 -21.18 -17.75
N CYS A 193 -9.38 -20.64 -16.58
CA CYS A 193 -9.06 -19.27 -16.18
C CYS A 193 -8.69 -19.25 -14.70
N LEU A 194 -7.45 -18.87 -14.39
CA LEU A 194 -6.98 -18.83 -13.00
C LEU A 194 -7.53 -17.61 -12.24
N GLY A 195 -7.90 -16.54 -12.96
CA GLY A 195 -8.50 -15.33 -12.37
C GLY A 195 -9.80 -15.59 -11.61
N TRP A 196 -10.59 -16.60 -12.01
CA TRP A 196 -11.81 -16.99 -11.29
C TRP A 196 -11.55 -17.46 -9.86
N PHE A 197 -10.35 -17.95 -9.59
CA PHE A 197 -9.93 -18.48 -8.29
C PHE A 197 -9.08 -17.49 -7.50
N SER A 198 -8.96 -16.24 -7.96
CA SER A 198 -8.21 -15.22 -7.24
C SER A 198 -8.85 -14.88 -5.89
N SER A 199 -8.00 -14.65 -4.88
CA SER A 199 -8.44 -14.25 -3.54
C SER A 199 -8.92 -12.81 -3.43
N GLN A 200 -8.88 -12.03 -4.52
CA GLN A 200 -9.27 -10.61 -4.53
C GLN A 200 -10.66 -10.34 -3.94
N GLY A 201 -11.63 -11.24 -4.21
CA GLY A 201 -12.98 -11.12 -3.67
C GLY A 201 -13.04 -11.24 -2.14
N ILE A 202 -12.16 -12.04 -1.55
CA ILE A 202 -12.05 -12.22 -0.10
C ILE A 202 -11.43 -10.97 0.52
N GLU A 203 -10.36 -10.42 -0.06
CA GLU A 203 -9.72 -9.19 0.42
C GLU A 203 -10.69 -8.01 0.44
N LYS A 204 -11.44 -7.81 -0.65
CA LYS A 204 -12.43 -6.73 -0.72
C LYS A 204 -13.53 -6.89 0.33
N LYS A 205 -13.98 -8.12 0.61
CA LYS A 205 -14.93 -8.39 1.70
C LYS A 205 -14.33 -8.09 3.06
N ASN A 206 -13.06 -8.40 3.28
CA ASN A 206 -12.36 -8.08 4.52
C ASN A 206 -12.29 -6.57 4.77
N ASP A 207 -12.00 -5.77 3.74
CA ASP A 207 -12.00 -4.30 3.83
C ASP A 207 -13.37 -3.75 4.20
N VAL A 208 -14.43 -4.27 3.57
CA VAL A 208 -15.82 -3.88 3.90
C VAL A 208 -16.13 -4.24 5.35
N LEU A 209 -15.85 -5.46 5.80
CA LEU A 209 -16.12 -5.90 7.16
C LEU A 209 -15.36 -5.06 8.19
N LYS A 210 -14.09 -4.74 7.92
CA LYS A 210 -13.27 -3.86 8.76
C LYS A 210 -13.89 -2.46 8.86
N HIS A 211 -14.31 -1.88 7.74
CA HIS A 211 -14.98 -0.58 7.74
C HIS A 211 -16.27 -0.63 8.56
N LEU A 212 -17.12 -1.62 8.34
CA LEU A 212 -18.38 -1.80 9.08
C LEU A 212 -18.13 -1.91 10.58
N HIS A 213 -17.17 -2.74 10.97
CA HIS A 213 -16.76 -2.92 12.36
C HIS A 213 -16.39 -1.58 13.02
N HIS A 214 -15.51 -0.78 12.40
CA HIS A 214 -15.03 0.47 13.00
C HIS A 214 -16.05 1.61 12.99
N SER A 215 -16.95 1.65 12.01
CA SER A 215 -17.83 2.81 11.79
C SER A 215 -19.27 2.64 12.29
N LYS A 216 -19.77 1.39 12.39
CA LYS A 216 -21.21 1.11 12.51
C LYS A 216 -21.56 0.03 13.54
N THR A 217 -20.60 -0.41 14.36
CA THR A 217 -20.86 -1.39 15.43
C THR A 217 -20.55 -0.80 16.80
N ASN A 218 -21.26 -1.28 17.82
CA ASN A 218 -20.97 -0.95 19.21
C ASN A 218 -19.81 -1.78 19.79
N LYS A 219 -19.24 -2.71 18.99
CA LYS A 219 -18.08 -3.55 19.31
C LYS A 219 -18.28 -4.51 20.49
N TRP A 220 -19.52 -4.89 20.80
CA TRP A 220 -19.82 -5.86 21.86
C TRP A 220 -19.45 -7.28 21.43
N ASN A 221 -19.72 -7.63 20.17
CA ASN A 221 -19.21 -8.82 19.53
C ASN A 221 -18.78 -8.48 18.11
N ALA A 222 -17.50 -8.16 17.93
CA ALA A 222 -16.95 -7.61 16.69
C ALA A 222 -17.34 -8.43 15.45
N ALA A 223 -17.17 -9.75 15.50
CA ALA A 223 -17.45 -10.64 14.38
C ALA A 223 -18.96 -10.74 14.12
N GLN A 224 -19.76 -10.99 15.16
CA GLN A 224 -21.20 -11.14 15.01
C GLN A 224 -21.89 -9.85 14.54
N ASP A 225 -21.46 -8.70 15.06
CA ASP A 225 -22.01 -7.39 14.73
C ASP A 225 -21.69 -7.02 13.27
N ALA A 226 -20.44 -7.22 12.84
CA ALA A 226 -20.01 -6.96 11.46
C ALA A 226 -20.77 -7.86 10.46
N LEU A 227 -20.93 -9.15 10.77
CA LEU A 227 -21.67 -10.10 9.92
C LEU A 227 -23.16 -9.76 9.84
N LYS A 228 -23.81 -9.47 10.96
CA LYS A 228 -25.22 -9.05 10.99
C LYS A 228 -25.43 -7.78 10.17
N LEU A 229 -24.53 -6.82 10.28
CA LEU A 229 -24.62 -5.56 9.54
C LEU A 229 -24.38 -5.76 8.05
N ALA A 230 -23.38 -6.55 7.67
CA ALA A 230 -23.13 -6.92 6.28
C ALA A 230 -24.38 -7.58 5.66
N LYS A 231 -25.01 -8.52 6.37
CA LYS A 231 -26.23 -9.17 5.89
C LYS A 231 -27.41 -8.20 5.77
N ARG A 232 -27.56 -7.26 6.71
CA ARG A 232 -28.61 -6.21 6.63
C ARG A 232 -28.42 -5.31 5.40
N LEU A 233 -27.19 -4.95 5.06
CA LEU A 233 -26.90 -4.13 3.88
C LEU A 233 -27.23 -4.89 2.59
N GLU A 234 -26.85 -6.16 2.50
CA GLU A 234 -27.20 -7.04 1.38
C GLU A 234 -28.71 -7.10 1.18
N VAL A 235 -29.50 -7.33 2.25
CA VAL A 235 -30.97 -7.39 2.16
C VAL A 235 -31.59 -6.01 1.85
N ALA A 236 -31.01 -4.93 2.39
CA ALA A 236 -31.54 -3.57 2.20
C ALA A 236 -31.39 -3.05 0.76
N GLU A 237 -30.40 -3.53 0.00
CA GLU A 237 -30.27 -3.19 -1.43
C GLU A 237 -31.45 -3.73 -2.26
N TYR A 238 -32.06 -4.85 -1.86
CA TYR A 238 -33.20 -5.44 -2.57
C TYR A 238 -34.57 -4.87 -2.19
N VAL A 239 -34.72 -4.23 -1.01
CA VAL A 239 -36.04 -3.88 -0.44
C VAL A 239 -36.09 -2.43 0.03
N ARG A 240 -35.55 -1.49 -0.76
CA ARG A 240 -35.59 -0.06 -0.40
C ARG A 240 -37.00 0.53 -0.64
N ILE A 241 -37.96 0.15 0.20
CA ILE A 241 -39.24 0.85 0.30
C ILE A 241 -38.97 2.13 1.10
N SER A 242 -39.11 3.29 0.46
CA SER A 242 -39.07 4.58 1.15
C SER A 242 -40.07 4.53 2.30
N ARG A 243 -39.60 4.66 3.55
CA ARG A 243 -40.50 4.72 4.70
C ARG A 243 -41.39 5.95 4.52
N ALA A 244 -42.69 5.76 4.34
CA ALA A 244 -43.66 6.84 4.37
C ALA A 244 -43.72 7.37 5.80
N TYR A 245 -42.98 8.44 6.08
CA TYR A 245 -43.09 9.15 7.35
C TYR A 245 -44.11 10.27 7.17
N ARG A 246 -45.13 10.29 8.04
CA ARG A 246 -46.02 11.44 8.15
C ARG A 246 -45.29 12.51 8.94
N LYS A 247 -44.91 13.59 8.25
CA LYS A 247 -44.30 14.78 8.88
C LYS A 247 -45.36 15.44 9.77
N LEU A 248 -45.20 15.31 11.08
CA LEU A 248 -46.15 15.87 12.05
C LEU A 248 -46.05 17.39 12.18
N ASP A 249 -44.88 17.97 11.90
CA ASP A 249 -44.64 19.41 12.10
C ASP A 249 -44.20 20.09 10.79
N ALA A 250 -45.19 20.68 10.11
CA ALA A 250 -44.97 21.48 8.91
C ALA A 250 -44.24 22.80 9.22
N LYS A 251 -44.43 23.35 10.42
CA LYS A 251 -43.76 24.58 10.88
C LYS A 251 -42.26 24.36 10.97
N TYR A 252 -41.85 23.29 11.65
CA TYR A 252 -40.43 22.97 11.83
C TYR A 252 -39.66 22.79 10.50
N ARG A 253 -40.28 22.16 9.48
CA ARG A 253 -39.57 21.80 8.23
C ARG A 253 -39.81 22.72 7.04
N SER A 254 -41.04 23.18 6.82
CA SER A 254 -41.44 23.90 5.59
C SER A 254 -41.48 25.42 5.78
N GLU A 255 -41.75 25.88 7.01
CA GLU A 255 -41.87 27.32 7.32
C GLU A 255 -40.55 27.91 7.87
N GLY A 256 -39.41 27.27 7.56
CA GLY A 256 -38.09 27.85 7.81
C GLY A 256 -37.55 27.75 9.25
N LEU A 257 -38.30 27.20 10.21
CA LEU A 257 -37.85 27.05 11.60
C LEU A 257 -36.53 26.27 11.74
N ILE A 258 -36.32 25.21 10.94
CA ILE A 258 -35.03 24.49 10.89
C ILE A 258 -33.88 25.41 10.48
N GLN A 259 -34.11 26.31 9.51
CA GLN A 259 -33.08 27.19 8.99
C GLN A 259 -32.74 28.26 10.02
N GLU A 260 -33.75 28.82 10.71
CA GLU A 260 -33.53 29.74 11.84
C GLU A 260 -32.80 29.08 13.01
N ILE A 261 -33.20 27.87 13.41
CA ILE A 261 -32.54 27.14 14.52
C ILE A 261 -31.09 26.81 14.14
N ARG A 262 -30.83 26.43 12.89
CA ARG A 262 -29.46 26.17 12.41
C ARG A 262 -28.63 27.44 12.29
N ALA A 263 -29.22 28.57 11.91
CA ALA A 263 -28.55 29.86 11.89
C ALA A 263 -28.19 30.35 13.31
N LYS A 264 -29.03 30.03 14.30
CA LYS A 264 -28.81 30.39 15.72
C LYS A 264 -27.88 29.43 16.47
N ARG A 265 -27.56 28.25 15.91
CA ARG A 265 -26.58 27.34 16.51
C ARG A 265 -25.17 27.82 16.19
N ARG A 266 -24.42 28.23 17.23
CA ARG A 266 -22.95 28.40 17.14
C ARG A 266 -22.35 27.12 16.57
N ARG A 267 -21.48 27.24 15.56
CA ARG A 267 -20.69 26.10 15.09
C ARG A 267 -19.51 25.97 16.06
N CYS A 268 -19.06 24.74 16.35
CA CYS A 268 -17.85 24.53 17.15
C CYS A 268 -16.55 25.13 16.56
N ALA A 269 -16.63 25.76 15.38
CA ALA A 269 -15.52 26.47 14.75
C ALA A 269 -15.53 27.98 15.00
N ASP A 270 -16.54 28.50 15.72
CA ASP A 270 -16.69 29.93 16.04
C ASP A 270 -16.25 30.25 17.49
N GLU A 271 -15.33 29.46 18.05
CA GLU A 271 -14.57 29.88 19.24
C GLU A 271 -13.35 30.68 18.75
N ASP A 272 -13.53 31.98 18.57
CA ASP A 272 -12.44 32.95 18.69
C ASP A 272 -12.99 34.30 19.19
N SER A 273 -12.26 34.85 20.16
CA SER A 273 -12.36 36.17 20.78
C SER A 273 -13.50 36.41 21.80
N GLU A 274 -13.38 35.80 22.98
CA GLU A 274 -13.90 36.44 24.19
C GLU A 274 -12.86 37.48 24.68
N THR A 275 -13.19 38.75 24.42
CA THR A 275 -12.97 39.95 25.26
C THR A 275 -11.78 39.93 26.22
N GLU A 276 -10.74 40.71 25.87
CA GLU A 276 -9.68 41.14 26.77
C GLU A 276 -10.27 41.84 28.01
N GLU A 277 -10.13 41.22 29.18
CA GLU A 277 -10.21 41.95 30.45
C GLU A 277 -9.03 42.93 30.55
N PRO A 278 -9.20 44.11 31.19
CA PRO A 278 -8.12 45.08 31.32
C PRO A 278 -6.92 44.48 32.06
N PHE A 279 -5.78 44.48 31.37
CA PHE A 279 -4.47 44.00 31.80
C PHE A 279 -4.05 44.64 33.13
N SER A 280 -4.16 43.90 34.25
CA SER A 280 -3.80 44.37 35.59
C SER A 280 -2.48 43.75 36.05
N VAL A 281 -1.38 44.50 35.88
CA VAL A 281 -0.01 44.12 36.25
C VAL A 281 0.16 43.93 37.77
N GLU A 282 -0.74 44.51 38.58
CA GLU A 282 -0.61 44.54 40.04
C GLU A 282 -0.88 43.20 40.72
N ASN A 283 -1.54 42.26 40.03
CA ASN A 283 -1.89 40.94 40.57
C ASN A 283 -1.01 39.80 40.04
N MET A 284 -0.07 40.09 39.13
CA MET A 284 0.79 39.06 38.54
C MET A 284 1.86 38.60 39.52
N ASP A 285 2.12 37.28 39.49
CA ASP A 285 3.22 36.69 40.24
C ASP A 285 4.57 36.93 39.53
N GLY A 286 5.68 36.65 40.22
CA GLY A 286 7.01 36.91 39.66
C GLY A 286 7.37 36.08 38.42
N ALA A 287 6.72 34.94 38.19
CA ALA A 287 6.93 34.08 37.02
C ALA A 287 6.12 34.56 35.81
N GLU A 288 4.89 35.03 36.04
CA GLU A 288 4.02 35.64 35.04
C GLU A 288 4.66 36.94 34.51
N LEU A 289 5.13 37.82 35.40
CA LEU A 289 5.83 39.06 35.02
C LEU A 289 7.07 38.80 34.15
N ARG A 290 7.82 37.73 34.43
CA ARG A 290 9.01 37.36 33.62
C ARG A 290 8.64 36.80 32.25
N THR A 291 7.50 36.14 32.15
CA THR A 291 7.00 35.59 30.89
C THR A 291 6.57 36.74 29.99
N GLU A 292 5.89 37.74 30.54
CA GLU A 292 5.42 38.89 29.78
C GLU A 292 6.56 39.83 29.35
N LEU A 293 7.53 40.07 30.23
CA LEU A 293 8.77 40.78 29.85
C LEU A 293 9.52 40.06 28.72
N ARG A 294 9.50 38.72 28.69
CA ARG A 294 10.10 37.95 27.60
C ARG A 294 9.32 38.09 26.30
N VAL A 295 7.99 38.17 26.35
CA VAL A 295 7.15 38.47 25.19
C VAL A 295 7.46 39.88 24.65
N LEU A 296 7.68 40.85 25.54
CA LEU A 296 8.11 42.21 25.20
C LEU A 296 9.60 42.33 24.84
N GLY A 297 10.35 41.23 24.82
CA GLY A 297 11.77 41.19 24.45
C GLY A 297 12.74 41.73 25.51
N VAL A 298 12.28 42.01 26.73
CA VAL A 298 13.08 42.48 27.86
C VAL A 298 13.63 41.29 28.65
N ASN A 299 14.91 40.99 28.47
CA ASN A 299 15.58 39.97 29.27
C ASN A 299 16.05 40.56 30.61
N THR A 300 15.55 40.02 31.72
CA THR A 300 15.94 40.42 33.08
C THR A 300 16.30 39.23 33.96
N THR A 301 17.33 39.39 34.78
CA THR A 301 17.79 38.39 35.76
C THR A 301 17.32 38.69 37.19
N THR A 302 16.60 39.79 37.39
CA THR A 302 16.10 40.21 38.70
C THR A 302 15.01 39.26 39.21
N LYS A 303 15.12 38.87 40.49
CA LYS A 303 14.14 38.01 41.17
C LYS A 303 13.11 38.79 41.98
N SER A 304 13.34 40.08 42.23
CA SER A 304 12.44 40.95 42.99
C SER A 304 11.18 41.28 42.17
N VAL A 305 10.00 41.00 42.73
CA VAL A 305 8.70 41.25 42.09
C VAL A 305 8.48 42.75 41.85
N VAL A 306 8.90 43.60 42.78
CA VAL A 306 8.77 45.07 42.65
C VAL A 306 9.56 45.58 41.45
N GLN A 307 10.82 45.14 41.30
CA GLN A 307 11.67 45.53 40.17
C GLN A 307 11.26 44.89 38.84
N LEU A 308 10.51 43.78 38.86
CA LEU A 308 9.94 43.18 37.66
C LEU A 308 8.73 43.98 37.17
N ARG A 309 7.92 44.53 38.08
CA ARG A 309 6.80 45.42 37.75
C ARG A 309 7.27 46.76 37.18
N GLU A 310 8.35 47.33 37.70
CA GLU A 310 8.93 48.57 37.17
C GLU A 310 9.50 48.44 35.75
N LYS A 311 9.78 47.22 35.29
CA LYS A 311 10.35 46.95 33.97
C LYS A 311 9.29 46.61 32.91
N LEU A 312 8.04 46.42 33.33
CA LEU A 312 6.88 46.06 32.51
C LEU A 312 6.12 47.34 32.16
#